data_AF-A0A8S2AG08-F1
#
_entry.id   AF-A0A8S2AG08-F1
#
_cell.length_a   1.000
_cell.length_b   1.000
_cell.length_c   1.000
_cell.angle_alpha   90.00
_cell.angle_beta   90.00
_cell.angle_gamma   90.00
#
_symmetry.space_group_name_H-M   'P 1'
#
loop_
_entity.id
_entity.type
_entity.pdbx_description
1 polymer ?
#
loop_
_entity_poly.entity_id
_entity_poly.type
_entity_poly.pdbx_seq_one_letter_code
_entity_poly.pdbx_strand_id
1 'polypeptide(L)'
;MGETVIDSEHGMMIGLSDPMKIDPRRDRFPCCIVWTPLPLISWLVPFIGHVGICREDGVILDFAGPNFVCVDNFAFGAVARYIQINKKKESSRSSGSCMFNGESRYEQEEDSHEKEPTWDDALRKGTQEYQHHSYNIFTCNCHSFVANNLNRLAVKSGGWNVVNLAALVLFKGRWVSKAAIVKSLLPPLIIYTIGILLGGWTFIASCSILAVVVDFTASWCGPCRFIAPFFADLAKKLPNVLFLKVDTDELKSVASDWAIQAMPTFMFLKEGKILDKVVGAKKDELQSTIAKHLA
;
A
#
# COMPACT_ATOMS: atom_id res chain seq x y z
N MET A 1 57.75 15.24 7.87
CA MET A 1 57.59 15.60 9.29
C MET A 1 56.31 16.39 9.40
N GLY A 2 55.21 15.71 9.72
CA GLY A 2 53.92 16.34 10.01
C GLY A 2 53.66 16.16 11.50
N GLU A 3 53.51 17.25 12.22
CA GLU A 3 53.33 17.27 13.66
C GLU A 3 51.99 16.65 14.05
N THR A 4 52.05 15.65 14.91
CA THR A 4 50.90 15.08 15.61
C THR A 4 50.52 16.00 16.77
N VAL A 5 49.39 16.70 16.65
CA VAL A 5 48.71 17.30 17.80
C VAL A 5 47.85 16.22 18.42
N ILE A 6 48.28 15.72 19.58
CA ILE A 6 47.48 14.85 20.45
C ILE A 6 46.64 15.81 21.30
N ASP A 7 45.33 15.85 21.06
CA ASP A 7 44.39 16.43 22.01
C ASP A 7 43.74 15.28 22.80
N SER A 8 44.05 15.26 24.08
CA SER A 8 43.60 14.31 25.07
C SER A 8 42.51 14.98 25.90
N GLU A 9 41.25 14.77 25.52
CA GLU A 9 40.06 14.61 26.36
C GLU A 9 38.79 14.78 25.50
N HIS A 10 37.85 13.84 25.60
CA HIS A 10 36.52 13.84 24.95
C HIS A 10 36.49 13.69 23.41
N GLY A 11 37.01 12.57 22.90
CA GLY A 11 36.74 12.10 21.55
C GLY A 11 35.32 11.54 21.37
N MET A 12 34.29 12.38 21.40
CA MET A 12 33.05 12.06 20.66
C MET A 12 33.28 12.46 19.20
N MET A 13 33.78 11.50 18.43
CA MET A 13 33.69 11.54 16.98
C MET A 13 32.20 11.58 16.63
N ILE A 14 31.66 12.77 16.38
CA ILE A 14 30.43 12.92 15.60
C ILE A 14 30.82 12.44 14.21
N GLY A 15 30.72 11.13 14.00
CA GLY A 15 30.79 10.54 12.69
C GLY A 15 29.69 11.22 11.88
N LEU A 16 30.08 12.10 10.96
CA LEU A 16 29.27 12.47 9.82
C LEU A 16 28.77 11.13 9.24
N SER A 17 27.49 10.86 9.47
CA SER A 17 26.85 9.63 9.05
C SER A 17 27.06 9.51 7.54
N ASP A 18 27.92 8.58 7.13
CA ASP A 18 28.00 8.15 5.75
C ASP A 18 26.57 7.86 5.29
N PRO A 19 26.09 8.38 4.14
CA PRO A 19 24.73 8.14 3.70
C PRO A 19 24.50 6.64 3.70
N MET A 20 23.61 6.16 4.57
CA MET A 20 23.49 4.72 4.81
C MET A 20 23.26 4.02 3.47
N LYS A 21 24.15 3.08 3.17
CA LYS A 21 24.07 2.27 1.95
C LYS A 21 23.02 1.20 2.16
N ILE A 22 22.34 0.82 1.07
CA ILE A 22 21.37 -0.28 1.08
C ILE A 22 22.11 -1.58 1.41
N ASP A 23 21.63 -2.29 2.42
CA ASP A 23 22.14 -3.59 2.85
C ASP A 23 20.99 -4.60 2.94
N PRO A 24 20.73 -5.36 1.86
CA PRO A 24 19.66 -6.36 1.85
C PRO A 24 19.92 -7.57 2.74
N ARG A 25 21.14 -7.79 3.25
CA ARG A 25 21.41 -8.90 4.16
C ARG A 25 20.89 -8.63 5.57
N ARG A 26 20.75 -7.34 5.91
CA ARG A 26 20.24 -6.85 7.20
C ARG A 26 18.85 -6.22 7.08
N ASP A 27 18.19 -6.40 5.93
CA ASP A 27 16.93 -5.75 5.58
C ASP A 27 16.94 -4.23 5.82
N ARG A 28 18.06 -3.56 5.47
CA ARG A 28 18.20 -2.11 5.59
C ARG A 28 18.13 -1.43 4.24
N PHE A 29 17.09 -0.62 4.03
CA PHE A 29 16.82 0.09 2.77
C PHE A 29 16.59 1.59 2.99
N PRO A 30 17.64 2.39 3.27
CA PRO A 30 17.52 3.81 3.58
C PRO A 30 16.71 4.62 2.56
N CYS A 31 15.67 5.31 3.03
CA CYS A 31 14.79 6.16 2.22
C CYS A 31 14.20 5.43 0.99
N CYS A 32 13.83 4.16 1.15
CA CYS A 32 13.28 3.35 0.07
C CYS A 32 11.79 3.07 0.21
N ILE A 33 11.14 2.79 -0.92
CA ILE A 33 9.92 2.00 -0.99
C ILE A 33 10.35 0.55 -1.23
N VAL A 34 9.79 -0.40 -0.48
CA VAL A 34 10.09 -1.83 -0.60
C VAL A 34 8.83 -2.62 -0.94
N TRP A 35 8.98 -3.76 -1.61
CA TRP A 35 7.87 -4.60 -2.04
C TRP A 35 8.21 -6.09 -1.97
N THR A 36 7.23 -6.92 -1.61
CA THR A 36 7.31 -8.38 -1.61
C THR A 36 6.03 -8.99 -2.19
N PRO A 37 6.10 -10.11 -2.94
CA PRO A 37 4.89 -10.80 -3.36
C PRO A 37 4.13 -11.39 -2.16
N LEU A 38 2.80 -11.27 -2.18
CA LEU A 38 1.93 -11.95 -1.22
C LEU A 38 1.83 -13.44 -1.57
N PRO A 39 2.07 -14.35 -0.60
CA PRO A 39 1.89 -15.78 -0.82
C PRO A 39 0.48 -16.10 -1.34
N LEU A 40 0.39 -17.07 -2.26
CA LEU A 40 -0.84 -17.51 -2.95
C LEU A 40 -1.46 -16.47 -3.91
N ILE A 41 -1.66 -15.24 -3.45
CA ILE A 41 -2.28 -14.17 -4.26
C ILE A 41 -1.38 -13.80 -5.43
N SER A 42 -0.09 -13.54 -5.18
CA SER A 42 0.86 -13.18 -6.23
C SER A 42 1.17 -14.33 -7.18
N TRP A 43 0.77 -15.55 -6.84
CA TRP A 43 0.93 -16.69 -7.73
C TRP A 43 -0.10 -16.68 -8.85
N LEU A 44 -1.30 -16.15 -8.58
CA LEU A 44 -2.34 -15.93 -9.58
C LEU A 44 -2.23 -14.53 -10.21
N VAL A 45 -1.75 -13.54 -9.47
CA VAL A 45 -1.66 -12.16 -9.93
C VAL A 45 -0.28 -11.58 -9.60
N PRO A 46 0.75 -11.78 -10.45
CA PRO A 46 2.16 -11.54 -10.12
C PRO A 46 2.54 -10.12 -9.75
N PHE A 47 1.70 -9.14 -10.08
CA PHE A 47 1.92 -7.72 -9.79
C PHE A 47 1.27 -7.25 -8.48
N ILE A 48 0.38 -8.05 -7.89
CA ILE A 48 -0.13 -7.77 -6.54
C ILE A 48 0.94 -8.19 -5.53
N GLY A 49 1.16 -7.37 -4.51
CA GLY A 49 2.05 -7.70 -3.41
C GLY A 49 1.89 -6.74 -2.25
N HIS A 50 2.77 -6.85 -1.26
CA HIS A 50 2.83 -6.00 -0.08
C HIS A 50 3.91 -4.94 -0.24
N VAL A 51 3.67 -3.73 0.27
CA VAL A 51 4.58 -2.60 0.12
C VAL A 51 4.89 -1.97 1.48
N GLY A 52 6.11 -1.46 1.64
CA GLY A 52 6.56 -0.73 2.82
C GLY A 52 7.33 0.52 2.43
N ILE A 53 7.51 1.43 3.38
CA ILE A 53 8.35 2.61 3.26
C ILE A 53 9.42 2.59 4.36
N CYS A 54 10.62 3.03 4.05
CA CYS A 54 11.76 2.90 4.93
C CYS A 54 12.22 4.26 5.46
N ARG A 55 12.67 4.28 6.71
CA ARG A 55 13.29 5.42 7.39
C ARG A 55 14.65 5.77 6.80
N GLU A 56 15.24 6.86 7.30
CA GLU A 56 16.61 7.25 6.94
C GLU A 56 17.65 6.20 7.36
N ASP A 57 17.41 5.50 8.48
CA ASP A 57 18.23 4.38 8.96
C ASP A 57 17.97 3.05 8.22
N GLY A 58 17.06 3.05 7.23
CA GLY A 58 16.69 1.89 6.45
C GLY A 58 15.78 0.88 7.13
N VAL A 59 15.30 1.14 8.35
CA VAL A 59 14.24 0.33 8.98
C VAL A 59 12.97 0.40 8.14
N ILE A 60 12.36 -0.75 7.91
CA ILE A 60 11.13 -0.89 7.11
C ILE A 60 9.92 -0.62 8.02
N LEU A 61 9.01 0.22 7.52
CA LEU A 61 7.68 0.45 8.08
C LEU A 61 6.63 -0.05 7.09
N ASP A 62 5.74 -0.91 7.54
CA ASP A 62 4.67 -1.43 6.69
C ASP A 62 3.37 -1.59 7.46
N PHE A 63 2.27 -1.24 6.82
CA PHE A 63 0.94 -1.39 7.40
C PHE A 63 0.41 -2.78 7.06
N ALA A 64 0.54 -3.71 8.02
CA ALA A 64 0.34 -5.15 7.81
C ALA A 64 -1.00 -5.67 8.35
N GLY A 65 -1.77 -4.84 9.04
CA GLY A 65 -3.07 -5.22 9.61
C GLY A 65 -3.77 -4.04 10.30
N PRO A 66 -5.05 -4.20 10.68
CA PRO A 66 -5.83 -3.13 11.29
C PRO A 66 -5.16 -2.64 12.58
N ASN A 67 -4.98 -1.32 12.69
CA ASN A 67 -4.29 -0.67 13.80
C ASN A 67 -2.84 -1.13 14.03
N PHE A 68 -2.21 -1.78 13.05
CA PHE A 68 -0.88 -2.36 13.20
C PHE A 68 0.06 -1.96 12.06
N VAL A 69 0.98 -1.06 12.38
CA VAL A 69 2.15 -0.75 11.54
C VAL A 69 3.32 -1.55 12.10
N CYS A 70 3.84 -2.48 11.31
CA CYS A 70 5.02 -3.25 11.66
C CYS A 70 6.27 -2.38 11.51
N VAL A 71 7.23 -2.59 12.41
CA VAL A 71 8.51 -1.89 12.42
C VAL A 71 9.61 -2.93 12.45
N ASP A 72 10.54 -2.84 11.49
CA ASP A 72 11.74 -3.69 11.39
C ASP A 72 11.48 -5.19 11.14
N ASN A 73 10.24 -5.58 10.83
CA ASN A 73 9.87 -6.94 10.46
C ASN A 73 8.87 -6.92 9.29
N PHE A 74 9.37 -6.80 8.07
CA PHE A 74 8.53 -6.64 6.89
C PHE A 74 7.56 -7.81 6.72
N ALA A 75 6.27 -7.53 6.72
CA ALA A 75 5.27 -8.58 6.66
C ALA A 75 5.31 -9.33 5.32
N PHE A 76 4.88 -10.59 5.36
CA PHE A 76 4.75 -11.48 4.19
C PHE A 76 6.09 -11.90 3.53
N GLY A 77 7.23 -11.57 4.13
CA GLY A 77 8.53 -12.15 3.81
C GLY A 77 9.60 -11.12 3.44
N ALA A 78 10.75 -11.60 2.96
CA ALA A 78 11.89 -10.75 2.61
C ALA A 78 11.58 -9.81 1.43
N VAL A 79 12.22 -8.64 1.42
CA VAL A 79 12.07 -7.65 0.35
C VAL A 79 12.49 -8.25 -0.99
N ALA A 80 11.58 -8.23 -1.96
CA ALA A 80 11.85 -8.70 -3.32
C ALA A 80 12.33 -7.56 -4.22
N ARG A 81 11.70 -6.38 -4.08
CA ARG A 81 12.00 -5.18 -4.86
C ARG A 81 12.11 -3.94 -3.99
N TYR A 82 12.90 -2.97 -4.42
CA TYR A 82 13.02 -1.68 -3.75
C TYR A 82 13.22 -0.52 -4.73
N ILE A 83 12.88 0.69 -4.30
CA ILE A 83 13.10 1.95 -5.00
C ILE A 83 13.62 2.97 -4.01
N GLN A 84 14.85 3.45 -4.20
CA GLN A 84 15.43 4.50 -3.37
C GLN A 84 14.94 5.88 -3.82
N ILE A 85 14.47 6.68 -2.87
CA ILE A 85 14.01 8.05 -3.09
C ILE A 85 15.16 9.01 -2.81
N ASN A 86 15.62 9.71 -3.85
CA ASN A 86 16.77 10.62 -3.74
C ASN A 86 16.32 12.01 -3.29
N LYS A 87 16.60 12.38 -2.03
CA LYS A 87 16.34 13.72 -1.48
C LYS A 87 16.94 14.89 -2.30
N LYS A 88 18.11 14.70 -2.93
CA LYS A 88 18.90 15.78 -3.56
C LYS A 88 18.46 16.23 -4.96
N LYS A 89 17.63 15.47 -5.68
CA LYS A 89 17.30 15.76 -7.09
C LYS A 89 16.01 16.56 -7.30
N GLU A 90 15.29 16.86 -6.22
CA GLU A 90 13.94 17.43 -6.29
C GLU A 90 13.81 18.78 -5.57
N SER A 91 14.68 19.12 -4.61
CA SER A 91 14.77 20.46 -4.01
C SER A 91 15.46 21.51 -4.89
N SER A 92 16.15 21.08 -5.96
CA SER A 92 16.84 21.99 -6.90
C SER A 92 15.95 22.51 -8.04
N ARG A 93 14.64 22.21 -8.04
CA ARG A 93 13.68 22.67 -9.05
C ARG A 93 12.70 23.74 -8.58
N SER A 94 12.68 24.11 -7.30
CA SER A 94 11.79 25.17 -6.77
C SER A 94 12.49 26.50 -6.48
N SER A 95 13.82 26.59 -6.61
CA SER A 95 14.53 27.86 -6.45
C SER A 95 14.68 28.56 -7.80
N GLY A 96 13.63 29.27 -8.21
CA GLY A 96 13.60 30.02 -9.46
C GLY A 96 12.69 31.23 -9.38
N SER A 97 13.32 32.40 -9.21
CA SER A 97 12.79 33.76 -9.42
C SER A 97 12.12 34.48 -8.24
N CYS A 98 12.96 35.18 -7.49
CA CYS A 98 12.67 36.43 -6.79
C CYS A 98 12.29 37.57 -7.77
N MET A 99 11.38 38.47 -7.38
CA MET A 99 11.48 39.94 -7.60
C MET A 99 10.41 40.73 -6.79
N PHE A 100 10.91 41.53 -5.83
CA PHE A 100 10.46 42.82 -5.25
C PHE A 100 8.99 43.30 -5.34
N ASN A 101 8.39 43.77 -4.22
CA ASN A 101 8.49 45.16 -3.72
C ASN A 101 7.79 45.41 -2.34
N GLY A 102 8.27 46.45 -1.61
CA GLY A 102 7.81 47.21 -0.40
C GLY A 102 6.62 46.73 0.49
N GLU A 103 6.48 47.07 1.77
CA GLU A 103 7.02 48.14 2.62
C GLU A 103 6.48 47.96 4.07
N SER A 104 7.32 48.21 5.08
CA SER A 104 7.09 48.41 6.54
C SER A 104 5.77 48.00 7.24
N ARG A 105 5.85 47.11 8.26
CA ARG A 105 5.12 47.27 9.54
C ARG A 105 5.59 46.32 10.67
N TYR A 106 5.95 46.93 11.82
CA TYR A 106 6.07 46.47 13.23
C TYR A 106 6.34 45.00 13.60
N GLU A 107 7.34 44.83 14.47
CA GLU A 107 7.79 43.60 15.12
C GLU A 107 6.71 42.95 16.00
N GLN A 108 6.48 41.66 15.79
CA GLN A 108 5.97 40.74 16.80
C GLN A 108 6.69 39.40 16.57
N GLU A 109 7.64 39.08 17.45
CA GLU A 109 8.38 37.81 17.44
C GLU A 109 7.42 36.65 17.78
N GLU A 110 6.93 35.96 16.74
CA GLU A 110 6.49 34.57 16.86
C GLU A 110 7.61 33.69 16.28
N ASP A 111 8.40 33.09 17.18
CA ASP A 111 9.31 31.99 16.83
C ASP A 111 8.49 30.76 16.44
N SER A 112 8.07 30.74 15.18
CA SER A 112 7.58 29.56 14.48
C SER A 112 8.34 29.42 13.16
N HIS A 113 9.66 29.27 13.25
CA HIS A 113 10.39 28.59 12.19
C HIS A 113 9.92 27.13 12.16
N GLU A 114 8.79 26.86 11.49
CA GLU A 114 8.41 25.51 11.06
C GLU A 114 9.51 25.01 10.13
N LYS A 115 10.52 24.34 10.71
CA LYS A 115 11.48 23.54 9.96
C LYS A 115 10.68 22.57 9.10
N GLU A 116 11.00 22.52 7.81
CA GLU A 116 10.45 21.49 6.92
C GLU A 116 10.54 20.13 7.62
N PRO A 117 9.45 19.35 7.68
CA PRO A 117 9.43 18.10 8.42
C PRO A 117 10.52 17.17 7.89
N THR A 118 11.33 16.63 8.79
CA THR A 118 12.33 15.63 8.41
C THR A 118 11.65 14.37 7.87
N TRP A 119 12.38 13.54 7.12
CA TRP A 119 11.81 12.33 6.52
C TRP A 119 11.20 11.42 7.59
N ASP A 120 11.94 11.19 8.66
CA ASP A 120 11.48 10.36 9.77
C ASP A 120 10.35 11.02 10.58
N ASP A 121 10.28 12.35 10.65
CA ASP A 121 9.14 13.05 11.26
C ASP A 121 7.84 12.86 10.45
N ALA A 122 7.92 12.94 9.13
CA ALA A 122 6.79 12.70 8.26
C ALA A 122 6.31 11.23 8.36
N LEU A 123 7.26 10.28 8.37
CA LEU A 123 6.94 8.86 8.56
C LEU A 123 6.33 8.58 9.94
N ARG A 124 6.87 9.18 11.00
CA ARG A 124 6.32 9.06 12.36
C ARG A 124 4.87 9.54 12.42
N LYS A 125 4.58 10.71 11.85
CA LYS A 125 3.21 11.25 11.76
C LYS A 125 2.29 10.32 10.96
N GLY A 126 2.74 9.81 9.81
CA GLY A 126 1.96 8.87 9.01
C GLY A 126 1.71 7.52 9.70
N THR A 127 2.70 7.02 10.46
CA THR A 127 2.54 5.83 11.30
C THR A 127 1.49 6.05 12.39
N GLN A 128 1.54 7.18 13.11
CA GLN A 128 0.56 7.51 14.15
C GLN A 128 -0.86 7.62 13.60
N GLU A 129 -1.03 8.21 12.43
CA GLU A 129 -2.33 8.27 11.75
C GLU A 129 -2.86 6.86 11.44
N TYR A 130 -2.04 6.01 10.82
CA TYR A 130 -2.45 4.66 10.41
C TYR A 130 -2.56 3.64 11.55
N GLN A 131 -1.98 3.93 12.72
CA GLN A 131 -2.22 3.14 13.94
C GLN A 131 -3.67 3.19 14.41
N HIS A 132 -4.45 4.18 13.98
CA HIS A 132 -5.88 4.29 14.31
C HIS A 132 -6.81 3.91 13.15
N HIS A 133 -6.25 3.46 12.02
CA HIS A 133 -7.03 3.06 10.87
C HIS A 133 -7.21 1.54 10.82
N SER A 134 -8.43 1.13 10.47
CA SER A 134 -8.74 -0.26 10.13
C SER A 134 -8.22 -0.59 8.74
N TYR A 135 -7.50 -1.71 8.62
CA TYR A 135 -6.92 -2.18 7.37
C TYR A 135 -8.01 -2.67 6.41
N ASN A 136 -8.00 -2.16 5.17
CA ASN A 136 -8.83 -2.63 4.07
C ASN A 136 -8.00 -2.73 2.79
N ILE A 137 -8.05 -3.92 2.19
CA ILE A 137 -7.32 -4.29 0.97
C ILE A 137 -7.52 -3.29 -0.19
N PHE A 138 -8.65 -2.59 -0.31
CA PHE A 138 -8.96 -1.72 -1.44
C PHE A 138 -8.71 -0.23 -1.18
N THR A 139 -8.82 0.22 0.07
CA THR A 139 -8.93 1.64 0.39
C THR A 139 -7.97 2.10 1.48
N CYS A 140 -7.66 1.23 2.45
CA CYS A 140 -6.72 1.51 3.53
C CYS A 140 -5.78 0.32 3.70
N ASN A 141 -4.90 0.13 2.71
CA ASN A 141 -3.94 -0.96 2.69
C ASN A 141 -2.50 -0.41 2.84
N CYS A 142 -1.53 -1.29 2.70
CA CYS A 142 -0.11 -0.93 2.70
C CYS A 142 0.27 0.09 1.61
N HIS A 143 -0.40 0.07 0.46
CA HIS A 143 -0.17 1.05 -0.62
C HIS A 143 -0.76 2.42 -0.29
N SER A 144 -1.94 2.49 0.34
CA SER A 144 -2.51 3.74 0.83
C SER A 144 -1.60 4.37 1.89
N PHE A 145 -1.08 3.54 2.81
CA PHE A 145 -0.11 3.97 3.83
C PHE A 145 1.14 4.59 3.20
N VAL A 146 1.79 3.89 2.27
CA VAL A 146 2.99 4.42 1.62
C VAL A 146 2.68 5.66 0.78
N ALA A 147 1.58 5.66 0.01
CA ALA A 147 1.17 6.82 -0.78
C ALA A 147 0.90 8.07 0.08
N ASN A 148 0.23 7.90 1.23
CA ASN A 148 0.00 8.98 2.19
C ASN A 148 1.31 9.57 2.72
N ASN A 149 2.25 8.71 3.11
CA ASN A 149 3.57 9.15 3.56
C ASN A 149 4.35 9.88 2.46
N LEU A 150 4.30 9.39 1.21
CA LEU A 150 4.94 10.07 0.08
C LEU A 150 4.33 11.46 -0.20
N ASN A 151 3.02 11.60 -0.05
CA ASN A 151 2.33 12.89 -0.16
C ASN A 151 2.75 13.86 0.95
N ARG A 152 2.86 13.38 2.20
CA ARG A 152 3.35 14.18 3.34
C ARG A 152 4.78 14.64 3.15
N LEU A 153 5.60 13.83 2.50
CA LEU A 153 6.99 14.13 2.16
C LEU A 153 7.12 15.03 0.91
N ALA A 154 6.01 15.43 0.27
CA ALA A 154 5.97 16.20 -0.97
C ALA A 154 6.87 15.63 -2.10
N VAL A 155 7.10 14.31 -2.10
CA VAL A 155 7.94 13.65 -3.12
C VAL A 155 7.31 13.84 -4.49
N LYS A 156 8.05 14.38 -5.46
CA LYS A 156 7.56 14.69 -6.81
C LYS A 156 6.24 15.46 -6.83
N SER A 157 6.13 16.55 -6.08
CA SER A 157 4.97 17.47 -6.06
C SER A 157 3.65 16.89 -5.53
N GLY A 158 3.65 15.71 -4.92
CA GLY A 158 2.46 15.08 -4.32
C GLY A 158 1.56 14.35 -5.33
N GLY A 159 0.34 13.99 -4.92
CA GLY A 159 -0.63 13.27 -5.77
C GLY A 159 -0.43 11.75 -5.85
N TRP A 160 0.33 11.16 -4.94
CA TRP A 160 0.49 9.71 -4.81
C TRP A 160 -0.84 9.05 -4.39
N ASN A 161 -1.15 7.95 -5.05
CA ASN A 161 -2.28 7.07 -4.75
C ASN A 161 -1.84 5.61 -4.93
N VAL A 162 -2.74 4.67 -4.60
CA VAL A 162 -2.44 3.24 -4.68
C VAL A 162 -2.01 2.82 -6.09
N VAL A 163 -2.63 3.37 -7.13
CA VAL A 163 -2.41 2.97 -8.54
C VAL A 163 -1.06 3.45 -9.04
N ASN A 164 -0.73 4.74 -8.89
CA ASN A 164 0.54 5.27 -9.36
C ASN A 164 1.73 4.73 -8.55
N LEU A 165 1.54 4.43 -7.27
CA LEU A 165 2.53 3.75 -6.44
C LEU A 165 2.76 2.31 -6.92
N ALA A 166 1.70 1.53 -7.14
CA ALA A 166 1.81 0.16 -7.64
C ALA A 166 2.53 0.13 -9.01
N ALA A 167 2.17 1.05 -9.92
CA ALA A 167 2.85 1.20 -11.21
C ALA A 167 4.33 1.56 -11.03
N LEU A 168 4.66 2.46 -10.11
CA LEU A 168 6.05 2.83 -9.82
C LEU A 168 6.86 1.61 -9.36
N VAL A 169 6.35 0.85 -8.40
CA VAL A 169 7.00 -0.35 -7.85
C VAL A 169 7.17 -1.43 -8.94
N LEU A 170 6.15 -1.62 -9.78
CA LEU A 170 6.19 -2.61 -10.85
C LEU A 170 7.20 -2.28 -11.95
N PHE A 171 7.20 -1.04 -12.44
CA PHE A 171 8.01 -0.65 -13.60
C PHE A 171 9.40 -0.10 -13.24
N LYS A 172 9.57 0.51 -12.06
CA LYS A 172 10.85 1.11 -11.61
C LYS A 172 11.50 0.39 -10.43
N GLY A 173 10.85 -0.62 -9.86
CA GLY A 173 11.40 -1.44 -8.78
C GLY A 173 12.64 -2.20 -9.21
N ARG A 174 13.72 -2.08 -8.42
CA ARG A 174 14.94 -2.89 -8.59
C ARG A 174 14.82 -4.16 -7.77
N TRP A 175 15.18 -5.29 -8.38
CA TRP A 175 15.24 -6.56 -7.66
C TRP A 175 16.40 -6.58 -6.66
N VAL A 176 16.14 -7.09 -5.47
CA VAL A 176 17.16 -7.23 -4.42
C VAL A 176 18.26 -8.22 -4.84
N SER A 177 17.88 -9.33 -5.47
CA SER A 177 18.82 -10.35 -5.93
C SER A 177 18.21 -11.24 -7.02
N LYS A 178 19.06 -12.03 -7.69
CA LYS A 178 18.60 -13.09 -8.61
C LYS A 178 17.70 -14.11 -7.88
N ALA A 179 18.00 -14.42 -6.62
CA ALA A 179 17.18 -15.31 -5.81
C ALA A 179 15.78 -14.74 -5.55
N ALA A 180 15.66 -13.42 -5.32
CA ALA A 180 14.37 -12.75 -5.19
C ALA A 180 13.54 -12.85 -6.48
N ILE A 181 14.17 -12.65 -7.66
CA ILE A 181 13.50 -12.83 -8.96
C ILE A 181 12.91 -14.22 -9.08
N VAL A 182 13.72 -15.25 -8.83
CA VAL A 182 13.28 -16.65 -8.94
C VAL A 182 12.15 -16.94 -7.94
N LYS A 183 12.29 -16.56 -6.67
CA LYS A 183 11.26 -16.79 -5.66
C LYS A 183 9.92 -16.10 -5.98
N SER A 184 9.97 -14.91 -6.58
CA SER A 184 8.76 -14.16 -6.93
C SER A 184 8.10 -14.64 -8.23
N LEU A 185 8.88 -15.06 -9.24
CA LEU A 185 8.35 -15.40 -10.57
C LEU A 185 8.14 -16.90 -10.79
N LEU A 186 8.86 -17.77 -10.08
CA LEU A 186 8.75 -19.22 -10.29
C LEU A 186 7.35 -19.77 -9.93
N PRO A 187 6.73 -19.44 -8.78
CA PRO A 187 5.39 -19.92 -8.47
C PRO A 187 4.31 -19.55 -9.51
N PRO A 188 4.19 -18.28 -9.95
CA PRO A 188 3.21 -17.95 -10.99
C PRO A 188 3.56 -18.63 -12.32
N LEU A 189 4.83 -18.73 -12.69
CA LEU A 189 5.20 -19.45 -13.92
C LEU A 189 4.76 -20.91 -13.89
N ILE A 190 4.93 -21.61 -12.77
CA ILE A 190 4.49 -23.01 -12.62
C ILE A 190 2.96 -23.10 -12.73
N ILE A 191 2.23 -22.25 -12.02
CA ILE A 191 0.76 -22.27 -12.02
C ILE A 191 0.19 -21.94 -13.39
N TYR A 192 0.73 -20.92 -14.06
CA TYR A 192 0.29 -20.58 -15.41
C TYR A 192 0.64 -21.67 -16.42
N THR A 193 1.81 -22.32 -16.27
CA THR A 193 2.18 -23.44 -17.14
C THR A 193 1.22 -24.62 -16.96
N ILE A 194 0.95 -25.03 -15.72
CA ILE A 194 0.00 -26.12 -15.43
C ILE A 194 -1.41 -25.75 -15.89
N GLY A 195 -1.84 -24.52 -15.61
CA GLY A 195 -3.16 -24.03 -16.01
C GLY A 195 -3.35 -23.99 -17.52
N ILE A 196 -2.35 -23.54 -18.27
CA ILE A 196 -2.39 -23.59 -19.75
C ILE A 196 -2.35 -25.03 -20.24
N LEU A 197 -1.55 -25.92 -19.62
CA LEU A 197 -1.46 -27.33 -20.03
C LEU A 197 -2.79 -28.08 -19.81
N LEU A 198 -3.49 -27.82 -18.71
CA LEU A 198 -4.74 -28.50 -18.36
C LEU A 198 -5.98 -27.81 -18.94
N GLY A 199 -6.01 -26.48 -18.95
CA GLY A 199 -7.18 -25.67 -19.33
C GLY A 199 -7.02 -24.89 -20.62
N GLY A 200 -5.85 -24.89 -21.27
CA GLY A 200 -5.62 -24.18 -22.52
C GLY A 200 -5.93 -22.67 -22.43
N TRP A 201 -6.54 -22.13 -23.48
CA TRP A 201 -6.85 -20.70 -23.57
C TRP A 201 -7.93 -20.25 -22.57
N THR A 202 -8.81 -21.15 -22.13
CA THR A 202 -9.87 -20.80 -21.18
C THR A 202 -9.33 -20.53 -19.77
N PHE A 203 -8.22 -21.17 -19.39
CA PHE A 203 -7.50 -20.83 -18.16
C PHE A 203 -7.05 -19.37 -18.16
N ILE A 204 -6.43 -18.92 -19.26
CA ILE A 204 -5.94 -17.54 -19.39
C ILE A 204 -7.10 -16.54 -19.40
N ALA A 205 -8.19 -16.84 -20.11
CA ALA A 205 -9.40 -16.02 -20.07
C ALA A 205 -9.99 -15.93 -18.65
N SER A 206 -10.01 -17.04 -17.90
CA SER A 206 -10.51 -17.06 -16.51
C SER A 206 -9.64 -16.26 -15.54
N CYS A 207 -8.30 -16.30 -15.69
CA CYS A 207 -7.39 -15.50 -14.86
C CYS A 207 -7.41 -14.00 -15.21
N SER A 208 -7.91 -13.63 -16.39
CA SER A 208 -7.95 -12.24 -16.87
C SER A 208 -9.22 -11.50 -16.45
N ILE A 209 -10.26 -12.20 -16.00
CA ILE A 209 -11.56 -11.64 -15.64
C ILE A 209 -11.77 -11.82 -14.13
N LEU A 210 -11.25 -10.90 -13.32
CA LEU A 210 -11.54 -10.88 -11.89
C LEU A 210 -12.92 -10.25 -11.67
N ALA A 211 -13.92 -11.11 -11.54
CA ALA A 211 -15.24 -10.78 -11.00
C ALA A 211 -15.13 -10.71 -9.47
N VAL A 212 -15.65 -9.63 -8.87
CA VAL A 212 -15.61 -9.42 -7.41
C VAL A 212 -17.00 -9.04 -6.92
N VAL A 213 -17.43 -9.62 -5.80
CA VAL A 213 -18.66 -9.23 -5.09
C VAL A 213 -18.28 -8.82 -3.67
N VAL A 214 -18.65 -7.61 -3.27
CA VAL A 214 -18.34 -7.04 -1.94
C VAL A 214 -19.63 -6.91 -1.14
N ASP A 215 -19.72 -7.57 0.02
CA ASP A 215 -20.80 -7.41 1.02
C ASP A 215 -20.41 -6.35 2.06
N PHE A 216 -21.04 -5.18 2.01
CA PHE A 216 -20.96 -4.16 3.05
C PHE A 216 -21.95 -4.46 4.16
N THR A 217 -21.43 -4.78 5.35
CA THR A 217 -22.13 -5.44 6.44
C THR A 217 -21.86 -4.76 7.79
N ALA A 218 -22.56 -5.16 8.85
CA ALA A 218 -22.07 -4.93 10.23
C ALA A 218 -22.47 -6.05 11.17
N SER A 219 -21.67 -6.23 12.22
CA SER A 219 -21.91 -7.23 13.27
C SER A 219 -23.28 -7.11 13.96
N TRP A 220 -23.76 -5.89 14.22
CA TRP A 220 -25.05 -5.63 14.88
C TRP A 220 -26.26 -5.73 13.96
N CYS A 221 -26.06 -5.72 12.64
CA CYS A 221 -27.14 -5.73 11.64
C CYS A 221 -27.80 -7.13 11.52
N GLY A 222 -29.08 -7.22 11.90
CA GLY A 222 -29.87 -8.46 11.81
C GLY A 222 -29.99 -9.04 10.40
N PRO A 223 -30.44 -8.26 9.38
CA PRO A 223 -30.51 -8.72 8.00
C PRO A 223 -29.15 -9.20 7.44
N CYS A 224 -28.06 -8.56 7.87
CA CYS A 224 -26.71 -8.93 7.48
C CYS A 224 -26.33 -10.33 8.00
N ARG A 225 -26.60 -10.61 9.28
CA ARG A 225 -26.38 -11.95 9.86
C ARG A 225 -27.23 -13.02 9.18
N PHE A 226 -28.45 -12.68 8.76
CA PHE A 226 -29.35 -13.60 8.08
C PHE A 226 -28.84 -14.04 6.69
N ILE A 227 -28.27 -13.12 5.91
CA ILE A 227 -27.80 -13.42 4.56
C ILE A 227 -26.35 -13.92 4.50
N ALA A 228 -25.54 -13.67 5.53
CA ALA A 228 -24.15 -14.12 5.62
C ALA A 228 -23.93 -15.62 5.28
N PRO A 229 -24.69 -16.60 5.79
CA PRO A 229 -24.47 -18.01 5.42
C PRO A 229 -24.75 -18.27 3.94
N PHE A 230 -25.74 -17.60 3.37
CA PHE A 230 -26.06 -17.71 1.95
C PHE A 230 -24.96 -17.10 1.06
N PHE A 231 -24.41 -15.94 1.47
CA PHE A 231 -23.27 -15.33 0.80
C PHE A 231 -22.03 -16.25 0.84
N ALA A 232 -21.76 -16.89 1.98
CA ALA A 232 -20.69 -17.87 2.11
C ALA A 232 -20.90 -19.10 1.22
N ASP A 233 -22.15 -19.57 1.06
CA ASP A 233 -22.46 -20.68 0.16
C ASP A 233 -22.33 -20.30 -1.32
N LEU A 234 -22.65 -19.06 -1.69
CA LEU A 234 -22.38 -18.55 -3.04
C LEU A 234 -20.88 -18.51 -3.33
N ALA A 235 -20.07 -18.07 -2.38
CA ALA A 235 -18.61 -18.07 -2.50
C ALA A 235 -18.02 -19.47 -2.73
N LYS A 236 -18.60 -20.51 -2.11
CA LYS A 236 -18.19 -21.90 -2.36
C LYS A 236 -18.61 -22.40 -3.75
N LYS A 237 -19.77 -21.97 -4.25
CA LYS A 237 -20.33 -22.43 -5.53
C LYS A 237 -19.69 -21.75 -6.74
N LEU A 238 -19.13 -20.56 -6.57
CA LEU A 238 -18.61 -19.71 -7.64
C LEU A 238 -17.13 -19.37 -7.39
N PRO A 239 -16.20 -20.32 -7.58
CA PRO A 239 -14.77 -20.11 -7.30
C PRO A 239 -14.11 -19.13 -8.29
N ASN A 240 -14.77 -18.83 -9.41
CA ASN A 240 -14.34 -17.85 -10.41
C ASN A 240 -14.70 -16.39 -10.02
N VAL A 241 -15.42 -16.20 -8.92
CA VAL A 241 -15.82 -14.88 -8.40
C VAL A 241 -15.21 -14.70 -7.02
N LEU A 242 -14.53 -13.56 -6.81
CA LEU A 242 -13.96 -13.21 -5.51
C LEU A 242 -15.03 -12.59 -4.62
N PHE A 243 -15.39 -13.26 -3.54
CA PHE A 243 -16.35 -12.74 -2.56
C PHE A 243 -15.61 -12.10 -1.38
N LEU A 244 -16.02 -10.89 -1.03
CA LEU A 244 -15.41 -10.08 0.02
C LEU A 244 -16.47 -9.58 0.98
N LYS A 245 -16.09 -9.40 2.24
CA LYS A 245 -16.93 -8.81 3.27
C LYS A 245 -16.24 -7.59 3.84
N VAL A 246 -16.97 -6.49 3.96
CA VAL A 246 -16.50 -5.21 4.49
C VAL A 246 -17.43 -4.83 5.64
N ASP A 247 -16.91 -4.81 6.87
CA ASP A 247 -17.67 -4.30 8.00
C ASP A 247 -17.66 -2.76 7.98
N THR A 248 -18.82 -2.13 7.89
CA THR A 248 -18.95 -0.67 7.77
C THR A 248 -18.60 0.07 9.05
N ASP A 249 -18.67 -0.58 10.22
CA ASP A 249 -18.24 0.03 11.48
C ASP A 249 -16.72 0.07 11.57
N GLU A 250 -16.06 -0.98 11.10
CA GLU A 250 -14.61 -1.04 11.01
C GLU A 250 -14.10 -0.09 9.91
N LEU A 251 -14.84 0.04 8.80
CA LEU A 251 -14.38 0.68 7.56
C LEU A 251 -15.29 1.81 7.09
N LYS A 252 -15.54 2.77 7.98
CA LYS A 252 -16.45 3.92 7.76
C LYS A 252 -16.09 4.79 6.55
N SER A 253 -14.80 5.09 6.36
CA SER A 253 -14.33 5.89 5.21
C SER A 253 -14.63 5.19 3.88
N VAL A 254 -14.46 3.86 3.83
CA VAL A 254 -14.74 3.03 2.65
C VAL A 254 -16.23 3.01 2.34
N ALA A 255 -17.04 2.81 3.37
CA ALA A 255 -18.50 2.88 3.24
C ALA A 255 -18.94 4.25 2.73
N SER A 256 -18.30 5.33 3.17
CA SER A 256 -18.57 6.69 2.70
C SER A 256 -18.14 6.91 1.25
N ASP A 257 -16.93 6.52 0.87
CA ASP A 257 -16.39 6.65 -0.50
C ASP A 257 -17.25 5.88 -1.52
N TRP A 258 -17.80 4.74 -1.10
CA TRP A 258 -18.67 3.90 -1.91
C TRP A 258 -20.16 4.26 -1.77
N ALA A 259 -20.47 5.36 -1.07
CA ALA A 259 -21.81 5.87 -0.83
C ALA A 259 -22.80 4.80 -0.29
N ILE A 260 -22.33 3.97 0.65
CA ILE A 260 -23.13 2.94 1.31
C ILE A 260 -24.06 3.59 2.33
N GLN A 261 -25.36 3.54 2.05
CA GLN A 261 -26.40 4.16 2.87
C GLN A 261 -27.24 3.15 3.67
N ALA A 262 -27.11 1.86 3.38
CA ALA A 262 -27.87 0.80 4.02
C ALA A 262 -27.08 -0.50 4.04
N MET A 263 -27.37 -1.37 5.01
CA MET A 263 -26.72 -2.68 5.13
C MET A 263 -27.76 -3.81 5.20
N PRO A 264 -27.45 -4.99 4.62
CA PRO A 264 -26.28 -5.25 3.80
C PRO A 264 -26.40 -4.57 2.42
N THR A 265 -25.28 -4.14 1.84
CA THR A 265 -25.21 -3.71 0.42
C THR A 265 -24.17 -4.54 -0.30
N PHE A 266 -24.56 -5.18 -1.39
CA PHE A 266 -23.68 -5.98 -2.23
C PHE A 266 -23.28 -5.17 -3.47
N MET A 267 -21.99 -5.01 -3.69
CA MET A 267 -21.43 -4.31 -4.85
C MET A 267 -20.77 -5.32 -5.79
N PHE A 268 -21.04 -5.19 -7.09
CA PHE A 268 -20.57 -6.11 -8.12
C PHE A 268 -19.54 -5.42 -8.98
N LEU A 269 -18.36 -6.01 -9.09
CA LEU A 269 -17.26 -5.47 -9.88
C LEU A 269 -16.74 -6.49 -10.89
N LYS A 270 -16.33 -6.00 -12.04
CA LYS A 270 -15.62 -6.77 -13.07
C LYS A 270 -14.62 -5.84 -13.72
N GLU A 271 -13.38 -6.29 -13.88
CA GLU A 271 -12.31 -5.48 -14.50
C GLU A 271 -12.12 -4.11 -13.83
N GLY A 272 -12.29 -4.05 -12.50
CA GLY A 272 -12.13 -2.82 -11.72
C GLY A 272 -13.27 -1.79 -11.87
N LYS A 273 -14.34 -2.11 -12.60
CA LYS A 273 -15.53 -1.26 -12.73
C LYS A 273 -16.68 -1.82 -11.90
N ILE A 274 -17.41 -0.93 -11.24
CA ILE A 274 -18.68 -1.27 -10.57
C ILE A 274 -19.75 -1.48 -11.64
N LEU A 275 -20.32 -2.68 -11.71
CA LEU A 275 -21.35 -3.05 -12.67
C LEU A 275 -22.76 -2.86 -12.12
N ASP A 276 -22.97 -3.21 -10.85
CA ASP A 276 -24.30 -3.22 -10.24
C ASP A 276 -24.21 -3.16 -8.71
N LYS A 277 -25.36 -2.96 -8.06
CA LYS A 277 -25.50 -3.04 -6.61
C LYS A 277 -26.85 -3.62 -6.18
N VAL A 278 -26.85 -4.40 -5.10
CA VAL A 278 -28.06 -4.91 -4.44
C VAL A 278 -28.08 -4.41 -3.01
N VAL A 279 -29.15 -3.72 -2.63
CA VAL A 279 -29.33 -3.18 -1.27
C VAL A 279 -30.36 -4.01 -0.52
N GLY A 280 -29.99 -4.47 0.66
CA GLY A 280 -30.79 -5.29 1.57
C GLY A 280 -30.53 -6.80 1.43
N ALA A 281 -31.07 -7.57 2.38
CA ALA A 281 -30.90 -9.02 2.45
C ALA A 281 -31.81 -9.79 1.48
N LYS A 282 -31.66 -9.55 0.17
CA LYS A 282 -32.50 -10.10 -0.89
C LYS A 282 -31.79 -11.24 -1.65
N LYS A 283 -32.06 -12.48 -1.26
CA LYS A 283 -31.36 -13.67 -1.79
C LYS A 283 -31.51 -13.86 -3.31
N ASP A 284 -32.73 -13.72 -3.83
CA ASP A 284 -33.03 -13.98 -5.24
C ASP A 284 -32.45 -12.88 -6.16
N GLU A 285 -32.50 -11.62 -5.70
CA GLU A 285 -31.92 -10.48 -6.42
C GLU A 285 -30.39 -10.60 -6.45
N LEU A 286 -29.77 -10.99 -5.33
CA LEU A 286 -28.34 -11.26 -5.26
C LEU A 286 -27.92 -12.37 -6.24
N GLN A 287 -28.61 -13.51 -6.24
CA GLN A 287 -28.32 -14.61 -7.16
C GLN A 287 -28.49 -14.23 -8.64
N SER A 288 -29.60 -13.57 -8.97
CA SER A 288 -29.85 -13.17 -10.36
C SER A 288 -28.84 -12.13 -10.85
N THR A 289 -28.41 -11.20 -10.00
CA THR A 289 -27.39 -10.20 -10.34
C THR A 289 -26.01 -10.83 -10.54
N ILE A 290 -25.64 -11.83 -9.71
CA ILE A 290 -24.41 -12.63 -9.92
C ILE A 290 -24.50 -13.34 -11.28
N ALA A 291 -25.61 -14.02 -11.57
CA ALA A 291 -25.78 -14.75 -12.83
C ALA A 291 -25.75 -13.83 -14.05
N LYS A 292 -26.25 -12.60 -13.92
CA LYS A 292 -26.29 -11.61 -15.00
C LYS A 292 -24.91 -11.07 -15.37
N HIS A 293 -24.04 -10.83 -14.38
CA HIS A 293 -22.80 -10.07 -14.59
C HIS A 293 -21.52 -10.90 -14.48
N LEU A 294 -21.56 -11.97 -13.67
CA LEU A 294 -20.38 -12.68 -13.18
C LEU A 294 -20.39 -14.19 -13.45
N ALA A 295 -21.46 -14.73 -14.05
CA ALA A 295 -21.50 -16.10 -14.57
C ALA A 295 -21.01 -16.18 -16.02
#